data_AF-A0A356MSD7-F1
#
_entry.id   AF-A0A356MSD7-F1
#
_cell.length_a   1.000
_cell.length_b   1.000
_cell.length_c   1.000
_cell.angle_alpha   90.00
_cell.angle_beta   90.00
_cell.angle_gamma   90.00
#
_symmetry.space_group_name_H-M   'P 1'
#
loop_
_entity.id
_entity.type
_entity.pdbx_description
1 polymer ?
#
loop_
_entity_poly.entity_id
_entity_poly.type
_entity_poly.pdbx_seq_one_letter_code
_entity_poly.pdbx_strand_id
1 'polypeptide(L)'
;MKALQFTLLVGLMLLQPFASLGQRYGDEDESPLIPQKDFDQLLMWMVDGKYEKVLYKAIRYTEDDETKKEPVPYVFMSMAFFKISESSDEELLEKYSKALKDALKYASKFVKKDKDAEYISDYVDYFNDLRRATMNQAEIYVDDEKFTKAKSYYKYLWTLDQEDPGAWLMYGSVLWKSKSVRDAQESWSTAEQLLIEFSGKGLEEVQEDLLKYAVIYTAEMLANEGNLTDAKKWIEATDDLFGMDREVQAVLRSL
;
A
#
# COMPACT_ATOMS: atom_id res chain seq x y z
N MET A 1 -18.48 31.10 6.56
CA MET A 1 -19.39 30.14 7.23
C MET A 1 -20.05 29.24 6.20
N LYS A 2 -19.49 28.04 6.03
CA LYS A 2 -20.18 26.88 5.46
C LYS A 2 -19.67 25.70 6.28
N ALA A 3 -20.54 25.16 7.12
CA ALA A 3 -20.27 23.98 7.93
C ALA A 3 -20.43 22.76 7.03
N LEU A 4 -19.38 21.96 6.89
CA LEU A 4 -19.46 20.61 6.34
C LEU A 4 -19.68 19.70 7.55
N GLN A 5 -20.88 19.11 7.64
CA GLN A 5 -21.15 18.05 8.60
C GLN A 5 -20.49 16.77 8.07
N PHE A 6 -19.46 16.29 8.76
CA PHE A 6 -19.01 14.91 8.64
C PHE A 6 -19.62 14.11 9.77
N THR A 7 -20.49 13.18 9.41
CA THR A 7 -21.15 12.26 10.34
C THR A 7 -20.13 11.24 10.80
N LEU A 8 -19.85 11.25 12.10
CA LEU A 8 -18.99 10.28 12.78
C LEU A 8 -19.69 8.92 12.80
N LEU A 9 -19.21 7.94 12.02
CA LEU A 9 -19.67 6.56 12.12
C LEU A 9 -18.64 5.75 12.92
N VAL A 10 -18.78 5.74 14.25
CA VAL A 10 -18.02 4.84 15.12
C VAL A 10 -18.69 3.46 15.03
N GLY A 11 -18.14 2.61 14.16
CA GLY A 11 -18.52 1.21 14.06
C GLY A 11 -17.80 0.37 15.12
N LEU A 12 -18.58 -0.15 16.07
CA LEU A 12 -18.13 -1.10 17.09
C LEU A 12 -17.79 -2.45 16.41
N MET A 13 -16.52 -2.72 16.12
CA MET A 13 -16.09 -4.04 15.63
C MET A 13 -16.15 -5.07 16.77
N LEU A 14 -17.23 -5.85 16.79
CA LEU A 14 -17.26 -7.11 17.53
C LEU A 14 -16.30 -8.08 16.85
N LEU A 15 -15.38 -8.66 17.62
CA LEU A 15 -14.57 -9.82 17.25
C LEU A 15 -15.48 -10.91 16.65
N GLN A 16 -15.46 -11.05 15.33
CA GLN A 16 -16.06 -12.19 14.64
C GLN A 16 -14.97 -13.25 14.42
N PRO A 17 -15.22 -14.52 14.76
CA PRO A 17 -14.32 -15.61 14.39
C PRO A 17 -14.29 -15.72 12.86
N PHE A 18 -13.11 -15.99 12.28
CA PHE A 18 -12.86 -16.26 10.86
C PHE A 18 -14.12 -16.75 10.11
N ALA A 19 -14.85 -15.82 9.50
CA ALA A 19 -15.95 -16.17 8.62
C ALA A 19 -15.34 -16.57 7.29
N SER A 20 -15.71 -17.75 6.77
CA SER A 20 -15.38 -18.08 5.39
C SER A 20 -15.96 -16.98 4.48
N LEU A 21 -15.20 -16.58 3.45
CA LEU A 21 -15.60 -15.59 2.44
C LEU A 21 -17.07 -15.75 1.98
N GLY A 22 -17.58 -16.98 1.95
CA GLY A 22 -18.95 -17.32 1.55
C GLY A 22 -20.09 -16.99 2.53
N GLN A 23 -19.82 -16.52 3.76
CA GLN A 23 -20.88 -16.22 4.74
C GLN A 23 -21.25 -14.72 4.81
N ARG A 24 -20.56 -13.85 4.07
CA ARG A 24 -20.82 -12.39 4.07
C ARG A 24 -21.84 -11.92 3.02
N TYR A 25 -22.28 -12.78 2.11
CA TYR A 25 -23.38 -12.47 1.19
C TYR A 25 -24.73 -12.47 1.93
N GLY A 26 -25.06 -11.33 2.53
CA GLY A 26 -26.34 -11.07 3.19
C GLY A 26 -27.18 -10.08 2.40
N ASP A 27 -27.88 -10.57 1.38
CA ASP A 27 -29.24 -10.17 1.02
C ASP A 27 -29.90 -11.39 0.35
N GLU A 28 -31.04 -11.81 0.88
CA GLU A 28 -31.78 -13.01 0.48
C GLU A 28 -32.38 -12.86 -0.94
N ASP A 29 -31.64 -13.23 -2.00
CA ASP A 29 -32.10 -14.01 -3.19
C ASP A 29 -31.14 -14.01 -4.39
N GLU A 30 -30.02 -13.27 -4.37
CA GLU A 30 -29.06 -13.30 -5.49
C GLU A 30 -27.89 -14.25 -5.20
N SER A 31 -27.74 -15.28 -6.05
CA SER A 31 -26.57 -16.15 -6.00
C SER A 31 -25.30 -15.33 -6.26
N PRO A 32 -24.20 -15.57 -5.54
CA PRO A 32 -22.96 -14.83 -5.75
C PRO A 32 -22.50 -14.99 -7.21
N LEU A 33 -22.08 -13.88 -7.83
CA LEU A 33 -21.64 -13.86 -9.24
C LEU A 33 -20.48 -14.83 -9.49
N ILE A 34 -19.65 -15.05 -8.47
CA ILE A 34 -18.57 -16.05 -8.48
C ILE A 34 -18.88 -17.12 -7.43
N PRO A 35 -19.05 -18.40 -7.83
CA PRO A 35 -19.30 -19.48 -6.89
C PRO A 35 -18.16 -19.66 -5.87
N GLN A 36 -18.48 -19.93 -4.60
CA GLN A 36 -17.47 -20.14 -3.55
C GLN A 36 -16.43 -21.22 -3.89
N LYS A 37 -16.86 -22.33 -4.51
CA LYS A 37 -15.97 -23.41 -4.99
C LYS A 37 -14.85 -22.91 -5.91
N ASP A 38 -15.09 -21.80 -6.61
CA ASP A 38 -14.11 -21.22 -7.52
C ASP A 38 -13.03 -20.46 -6.76
N PHE A 39 -13.39 -19.76 -5.67
CA PHE A 39 -12.43 -19.17 -4.75
C PHE A 39 -11.64 -20.23 -3.97
N ASP A 40 -12.30 -21.30 -3.51
CA ASP A 40 -11.62 -22.42 -2.83
C ASP A 40 -10.57 -23.06 -3.74
N GLN A 41 -10.88 -23.18 -5.04
CA GLN A 41 -9.93 -23.67 -6.03
C GLN A 41 -8.76 -22.70 -6.27
N LEU A 42 -9.01 -21.39 -6.32
CA LEU A 42 -7.94 -20.40 -6.42
C LEU A 42 -7.00 -20.47 -5.20
N LEU A 43 -7.56 -20.60 -4.00
CA LEU A 43 -6.80 -20.75 -2.76
C LEU A 43 -5.96 -22.04 -2.76
N MET A 44 -6.55 -23.18 -3.14
CA MET A 44 -5.81 -24.44 -3.29
C MET A 44 -4.64 -24.28 -4.25
N TRP A 45 -4.84 -23.66 -5.41
CA TRP A 45 -3.75 -23.45 -6.38
C TRP A 45 -2.70 -22.46 -5.89
N MET A 46 -3.08 -21.45 -5.11
CA MET A 46 -2.12 -20.56 -4.44
C MET A 46 -1.23 -21.35 -3.46
N VAL A 47 -1.83 -22.20 -2.63
CA VAL A 47 -1.10 -23.06 -1.66
C VAL A 47 -0.20 -24.07 -2.38
N ASP A 48 -0.69 -24.66 -3.48
CA ASP A 48 0.07 -25.60 -4.30
C ASP A 48 1.17 -24.96 -5.17
N GLY A 49 1.35 -23.63 -5.11
CA GLY A 49 2.33 -22.92 -5.95
C GLY A 49 1.96 -22.85 -7.44
N LYS A 50 0.72 -23.14 -7.80
CA LYS A 50 0.21 -23.16 -9.20
C LYS A 50 -0.21 -21.75 -9.65
N TYR A 51 0.68 -20.78 -9.51
CA TYR A 51 0.38 -19.34 -9.69
C TYR A 51 -0.17 -19.00 -11.08
N GLU A 52 0.36 -19.60 -12.15
CA GLU A 52 -0.16 -19.36 -13.50
C GLU A 52 -1.61 -19.81 -13.68
N LYS A 53 -2.04 -20.88 -12.97
CA LYS A 53 -3.45 -21.32 -12.98
C LYS A 53 -4.34 -20.36 -12.23
N VAL A 54 -3.85 -19.81 -11.10
CA VAL A 54 -4.53 -18.75 -10.35
C VAL A 54 -4.73 -17.54 -11.25
N LEU A 55 -3.65 -17.07 -11.90
CA LEU A 55 -3.69 -15.95 -12.84
C LEU A 55 -4.69 -16.20 -13.97
N TYR A 56 -4.59 -17.35 -14.65
CA TYR A 56 -5.48 -17.69 -15.76
C TYR A 56 -6.96 -17.64 -15.36
N LYS A 57 -7.31 -18.24 -14.22
CA LYS A 57 -8.71 -18.27 -13.76
C LYS A 57 -9.18 -16.90 -13.26
N ALA A 58 -8.37 -16.19 -12.47
CA ALA A 58 -8.72 -14.87 -11.97
C ALA A 58 -8.87 -13.84 -13.10
N ILE A 59 -7.99 -13.88 -14.12
CA ILE A 59 -8.09 -12.99 -15.31
C ILE A 59 -9.47 -13.12 -15.97
N ARG A 60 -9.98 -14.34 -16.14
CA ARG A 60 -11.29 -14.56 -16.74
C ARG A 60 -12.41 -13.83 -15.99
N TYR A 61 -12.40 -13.82 -14.67
CA TYR A 61 -13.37 -13.04 -13.89
C TYR A 61 -13.13 -11.53 -14.00
N THR A 62 -11.87 -11.09 -14.05
CA THR A 62 -11.57 -9.65 -14.16
C THR A 62 -11.83 -9.05 -15.54
N GLU A 63 -11.92 -9.87 -16.59
CA GLU A 63 -12.20 -9.48 -17.97
C GLU A 63 -13.66 -9.67 -18.37
N ASP A 64 -14.41 -10.48 -17.63
CA ASP A 64 -15.82 -10.74 -17.85
C ASP A 64 -16.70 -9.58 -17.37
N ASP A 65 -17.70 -9.18 -18.18
CA ASP A 65 -18.47 -7.96 -17.92
C ASP A 65 -19.33 -8.03 -16.65
N GLU A 66 -19.74 -9.22 -16.24
CA GLU A 66 -20.56 -9.47 -15.05
C GLU A 66 -19.68 -9.46 -13.80
N THR A 67 -18.51 -10.10 -13.87
CA THR A 67 -17.65 -10.33 -12.69
C THR A 67 -16.48 -9.35 -12.56
N LYS A 68 -16.21 -8.51 -13.56
CA LYS A 68 -15.07 -7.56 -13.52
C LYS A 68 -15.12 -6.58 -12.36
N LYS A 69 -16.28 -6.34 -11.75
CA LYS A 69 -16.45 -5.45 -10.60
C LYS A 69 -16.09 -6.13 -9.27
N GLU A 70 -16.11 -7.45 -9.21
CA GLU A 70 -15.78 -8.23 -8.02
C GLU A 70 -14.32 -7.96 -7.61
N PRO A 71 -14.06 -7.61 -6.34
CA PRO A 71 -12.71 -7.27 -5.88
C PRO A 71 -11.82 -8.51 -5.76
N VAL A 72 -12.34 -9.61 -5.20
CA VAL A 72 -11.54 -10.78 -4.78
C VAL A 72 -10.66 -11.38 -5.90
N PRO A 73 -11.11 -11.52 -7.16
CA PRO A 73 -10.23 -11.99 -8.22
C PRO A 73 -8.96 -11.14 -8.39
N TYR A 74 -9.03 -9.82 -8.15
CA TYR A 74 -7.87 -8.93 -8.26
C TYR A 74 -6.83 -9.17 -7.17
N VAL A 75 -7.23 -9.48 -5.93
CA VAL A 75 -6.25 -9.80 -4.87
C VAL A 75 -5.59 -11.15 -5.12
N PHE A 76 -6.32 -12.15 -5.64
CA PHE A 76 -5.70 -13.42 -6.06
C PHE A 76 -4.68 -13.23 -7.19
N MET A 77 -4.98 -12.37 -8.18
CA MET A 77 -3.98 -12.01 -9.19
C MET A 77 -2.76 -11.35 -8.56
N SER A 78 -2.99 -10.44 -7.62
CA SER A 78 -1.94 -9.73 -6.92
C SER A 78 -1.02 -10.68 -6.15
N MET A 79 -1.59 -11.58 -5.35
CA MET A 79 -0.87 -12.57 -4.57
C MET A 79 -0.08 -13.53 -5.46
N ALA A 80 -0.67 -13.99 -6.56
CA ALA A 80 0.01 -14.87 -7.50
C ALA A 80 1.22 -14.20 -8.15
N PHE A 81 1.08 -12.95 -8.61
CA PHE A 81 2.22 -12.17 -9.11
C PHE A 81 3.26 -11.91 -8.03
N PHE A 82 2.85 -11.64 -6.79
CA PHE A 82 3.80 -11.43 -5.70
C PHE A 82 4.62 -12.70 -5.43
N LYS A 83 3.96 -13.86 -5.33
CA LYS A 83 4.65 -15.14 -5.14
C LYS A 83 5.55 -15.52 -6.33
N ILE A 84 5.16 -15.17 -7.54
CA ILE A 84 6.05 -15.28 -8.70
C ILE A 84 7.29 -14.41 -8.53
N SER A 85 7.15 -13.18 -8.02
CA SER A 85 8.29 -12.27 -7.81
C SER A 85 9.27 -12.75 -6.73
N GLU A 86 8.81 -13.62 -5.82
CA GLU A 86 9.61 -14.26 -4.78
C GLU A 86 10.12 -15.66 -5.18
N SER A 87 9.81 -16.11 -6.39
CA SER A 87 10.17 -17.45 -6.86
C SER A 87 11.68 -17.61 -7.02
N SER A 88 12.18 -18.83 -6.84
CA SER A 88 13.55 -19.23 -7.20
C SER A 88 13.64 -19.83 -8.62
N ASP A 89 12.51 -19.98 -9.31
CA ASP A 89 12.44 -20.47 -10.68
C ASP A 89 12.80 -19.34 -11.67
N GLU A 90 13.99 -19.43 -12.26
CA GLU A 90 14.53 -18.44 -13.19
C GLU A 90 13.68 -18.29 -14.47
N GLU A 91 13.11 -19.37 -15.00
CA GLU A 91 12.27 -19.31 -16.20
C GLU A 91 10.97 -18.55 -15.89
N LEU A 92 10.41 -18.79 -14.71
CA LEU A 92 9.21 -18.10 -14.24
C LEU A 92 9.49 -16.60 -14.01
N LEU A 93 10.63 -16.27 -13.39
CA LEU A 93 11.05 -14.88 -13.19
C LEU A 93 11.32 -14.15 -14.51
N GLU A 94 11.94 -14.80 -15.49
CA GLU A 94 12.19 -14.22 -16.81
C GLU A 94 10.86 -13.93 -17.53
N LYS A 95 9.95 -14.93 -17.55
CA LYS A 95 8.61 -14.80 -18.14
C LYS A 95 7.81 -13.67 -17.48
N TYR A 96 7.96 -13.50 -16.18
CA TYR A 96 7.25 -12.52 -15.37
C TYR A 96 8.19 -11.45 -14.77
N SER A 97 9.07 -10.88 -15.59
CA SER A 97 10.08 -9.89 -15.15
C SER A 97 9.54 -8.62 -14.47
N LYS A 98 8.22 -8.39 -14.49
CA LYS A 98 7.52 -7.28 -13.82
C LYS A 98 6.59 -7.74 -12.70
N ALA A 99 6.72 -8.97 -12.23
CA ALA A 99 5.83 -9.62 -11.28
C ALA A 99 5.49 -8.74 -10.06
N LEU A 100 6.48 -8.15 -9.38
CA LEU A 100 6.20 -7.26 -8.23
C LEU A 100 5.35 -6.03 -8.62
N LYS A 101 5.62 -5.42 -9.79
CA LYS A 101 4.80 -4.29 -10.28
C LYS A 101 3.41 -4.71 -10.70
N ASP A 102 3.27 -5.90 -11.29
CA ASP A 102 1.97 -6.44 -11.62
C ASP A 102 1.18 -6.78 -10.34
N ALA A 103 1.84 -7.33 -9.31
CA ALA A 103 1.23 -7.49 -7.99
C ALA A 103 0.67 -6.16 -7.48
N LEU A 104 1.50 -5.12 -7.36
CA LEU A 104 1.07 -3.79 -6.91
C LEU A 104 -0.09 -3.21 -7.74
N LYS A 105 -0.05 -3.38 -9.06
CA LYS A 105 -1.13 -2.97 -9.98
C LYS A 105 -2.45 -3.66 -9.66
N TYR A 106 -2.44 -4.97 -9.41
CA TYR A 106 -3.66 -5.72 -9.12
C TYR A 106 -4.14 -5.51 -7.68
N ALA A 107 -3.24 -5.34 -6.69
CA ALA A 107 -3.57 -4.86 -5.35
C ALA A 107 -4.27 -3.50 -5.38
N SER A 108 -3.77 -2.53 -6.15
CA SER A 108 -4.44 -1.22 -6.30
C SER A 108 -5.82 -1.33 -6.94
N LYS A 109 -6.03 -2.28 -7.86
CA LYS A 109 -7.35 -2.52 -8.44
C LYS A 109 -8.31 -3.17 -7.45
N PHE A 110 -7.81 -4.07 -6.60
CA PHE A 110 -8.57 -4.67 -5.51
C PHE A 110 -9.07 -3.59 -4.55
N VAL A 111 -8.18 -2.75 -4.00
CA VAL A 111 -8.55 -1.66 -3.08
C VAL A 111 -9.58 -0.72 -3.72
N LYS A 112 -9.43 -0.38 -5.01
CA LYS A 112 -10.39 0.46 -5.73
C LYS A 112 -11.78 -0.17 -5.88
N LYS A 113 -11.87 -1.50 -5.86
CA LYS A 113 -13.11 -2.26 -6.05
C LYS A 113 -13.76 -2.61 -4.73
N ASP A 114 -12.96 -2.87 -3.70
CA ASP A 114 -13.39 -3.10 -2.34
C ASP A 114 -13.70 -1.78 -1.62
N LYS A 115 -14.63 -1.00 -2.19
CA LYS A 115 -14.91 0.37 -1.74
C LYS A 115 -15.47 0.44 -0.33
N ASP A 116 -16.18 -0.60 0.08
CA ASP A 116 -16.81 -0.71 1.39
C ASP A 116 -15.92 -1.46 2.39
N ALA A 117 -14.65 -1.73 2.02
CA ALA A 117 -13.66 -2.43 2.83
C ALA A 117 -14.15 -3.78 3.36
N GLU A 118 -14.94 -4.49 2.56
CA GLU A 118 -15.54 -5.78 2.92
C GLU A 118 -14.48 -6.88 3.03
N TYR A 119 -13.43 -6.81 2.20
CA TYR A 119 -12.46 -7.89 2.03
C TYR A 119 -11.06 -7.53 2.51
N ILE A 120 -10.65 -6.26 2.47
CA ILE A 120 -9.28 -5.81 2.75
C ILE A 120 -8.73 -6.33 4.09
N SER A 121 -9.58 -6.42 5.11
CA SER A 121 -9.21 -6.91 6.44
C SER A 121 -8.76 -8.38 6.45
N ASP A 122 -9.23 -9.19 5.50
CA ASP A 122 -8.85 -10.62 5.39
C ASP A 122 -7.46 -10.79 4.74
N TYR A 123 -6.87 -9.72 4.19
CA TYR A 123 -5.61 -9.76 3.45
C TYR A 123 -4.51 -8.87 4.06
N VAL A 124 -4.69 -8.37 5.29
CA VAL A 124 -3.73 -7.44 5.94
C VAL A 124 -2.30 -7.99 5.93
N ASP A 125 -2.09 -9.26 6.34
CA ASP A 125 -0.76 -9.89 6.33
C ASP A 125 -0.12 -9.87 4.93
N TYR A 126 -0.90 -10.19 3.90
CA TYR A 126 -0.43 -10.14 2.52
C TYR A 126 -0.08 -8.72 2.08
N PHE A 127 -0.89 -7.72 2.43
CA PHE A 127 -0.61 -6.33 2.11
C PHE A 127 0.65 -5.84 2.84
N ASN A 128 0.86 -6.26 4.08
CA ASN A 128 2.06 -5.92 4.85
C ASN A 128 3.33 -6.52 4.22
N ASP A 129 3.30 -7.78 3.78
CA ASP A 129 4.40 -8.39 3.03
C ASP A 129 4.67 -7.67 1.70
N LEU A 130 3.62 -7.35 0.96
CA LEU A 130 3.73 -6.62 -0.31
C LEU A 130 4.33 -5.23 -0.12
N ARG A 131 3.92 -4.50 0.94
CA ARG A 131 4.50 -3.20 1.31
C ARG A 131 5.98 -3.33 1.60
N ARG A 132 6.37 -4.29 2.44
CA ARG A 132 7.78 -4.50 2.81
C ARG A 132 8.67 -4.79 1.60
N ALA A 133 8.24 -5.69 0.72
CA ALA A 133 8.97 -5.98 -0.52
C ALA A 133 9.05 -4.75 -1.44
N THR A 134 7.98 -3.96 -1.48
CA THR A 134 7.90 -2.72 -2.27
C THR A 134 8.83 -1.63 -1.74
N MET A 135 8.89 -1.46 -0.42
CA MET A 135 9.81 -0.54 0.27
C MET A 135 11.25 -0.91 -0.05
N ASN A 136 11.65 -2.16 0.21
CA ASN A 136 13.00 -2.64 -0.09
C ASN A 136 13.40 -2.35 -1.55
N GLN A 137 12.50 -2.63 -2.49
CA GLN A 137 12.78 -2.37 -3.91
C GLN A 137 12.83 -0.88 -4.24
N ALA A 138 11.99 -0.06 -3.61
CA ALA A 138 11.95 1.39 -3.80
C ALA A 138 13.19 2.08 -3.22
N GLU A 139 13.65 1.66 -2.04
CA GLU A 139 14.86 2.10 -1.35
C GLU A 139 16.10 1.84 -2.19
N ILE A 140 16.27 0.64 -2.76
CA ILE A 140 17.35 0.36 -3.71
C ILE A 140 17.36 1.37 -4.88
N TYR A 141 16.19 1.76 -5.38
CA TYR A 141 16.11 2.78 -6.43
C TYR A 141 16.39 4.19 -5.93
N VAL A 142 16.14 4.50 -4.66
CA VAL A 142 16.50 5.78 -4.04
C VAL A 142 18.01 5.85 -3.86
N ASP A 143 18.63 4.80 -3.32
CA ASP A 143 20.08 4.69 -3.12
C ASP A 143 20.86 4.78 -4.44
N ASP A 144 20.32 4.16 -5.50
CA ASP A 144 20.87 4.26 -6.86
C ASP A 144 20.56 5.60 -7.56
N GLU A 145 19.93 6.55 -6.88
CA GLU A 145 19.44 7.83 -7.42
C GLU A 145 18.49 7.69 -8.63
N LYS A 146 17.87 6.52 -8.79
CA LYS A 146 16.89 6.19 -9.84
C LYS A 146 15.48 6.64 -9.42
N PHE A 147 15.32 7.91 -9.08
CA PHE A 147 14.09 8.48 -8.53
C PHE A 147 12.85 8.29 -9.42
N THR A 148 13.00 8.27 -10.74
CA THR A 148 11.87 7.98 -11.65
C THR A 148 11.33 6.56 -11.48
N LYS A 149 12.19 5.59 -11.17
CA LYS A 149 11.78 4.21 -10.87
C LYS A 149 11.17 4.13 -9.47
N ALA A 150 11.84 4.69 -8.46
CA ALA A 150 11.36 4.74 -7.08
C ALA A 150 9.95 5.36 -6.98
N LYS A 151 9.72 6.48 -7.70
CA LYS A 151 8.41 7.15 -7.82
C LYS A 151 7.26 6.21 -8.11
N SER A 152 7.45 5.24 -9.01
CA SER A 152 6.38 4.32 -9.34
C SER A 152 6.00 3.38 -8.20
N TYR A 153 6.95 3.00 -7.34
CA TYR A 153 6.69 2.13 -6.19
C TYR A 153 6.03 2.90 -5.04
N TYR A 154 6.56 4.08 -4.67
CA TYR A 154 5.91 4.93 -3.67
C TYR A 154 4.51 5.38 -4.10
N LYS A 155 4.30 5.57 -5.41
CA LYS A 155 2.96 5.81 -5.95
C LYS A 155 1.99 4.67 -5.63
N TYR A 156 2.44 3.43 -5.80
CA TYR A 156 1.60 2.29 -5.46
C TYR A 156 1.32 2.25 -3.97
N LEU A 157 2.31 2.50 -3.10
CA LEU A 157 2.11 2.46 -1.64
C LEU A 157 0.97 3.37 -1.17
N TRP A 158 0.91 4.64 -1.62
CA TRP A 158 -0.22 5.52 -1.26
C TRP A 158 -1.51 5.16 -2.02
N THR A 159 -1.41 4.50 -3.18
CA THR A 159 -2.60 3.99 -3.88
C THR A 159 -3.22 2.81 -3.13
N LEU A 160 -2.41 1.99 -2.45
CA LEU A 160 -2.89 0.87 -1.63
C LEU A 160 -3.56 1.38 -0.35
N ASP A 161 -3.06 2.47 0.22
CA ASP A 161 -3.69 3.15 1.34
C ASP A 161 -3.44 4.66 1.24
N GLN A 162 -4.52 5.41 1.04
CA GLN A 162 -4.44 6.86 0.88
C GLN A 162 -4.27 7.59 2.21
N GLU A 163 -4.43 6.89 3.33
CA GLU A 163 -4.25 7.40 4.69
C GLU A 163 -2.83 7.14 5.23
N ASP A 164 -1.92 6.60 4.41
CA ASP A 164 -0.52 6.35 4.75
C ASP A 164 0.36 7.62 4.55
N PRO A 165 0.69 8.38 5.62
CA PRO A 165 1.51 9.59 5.49
C PRO A 165 2.94 9.30 5.02
N GLY A 166 3.49 8.13 5.37
CA GLY A 166 4.84 7.74 4.98
C GLY A 166 4.96 7.53 3.47
N ALA A 167 3.96 6.88 2.88
CA ALA A 167 3.88 6.69 1.44
C ALA A 167 3.74 8.01 0.68
N TRP A 168 2.91 8.94 1.16
CA TRP A 168 2.77 10.28 0.58
C TRP A 168 4.06 11.10 0.70
N LEU A 169 4.70 11.07 1.87
CA LEU A 169 5.93 11.80 2.15
C LEU A 169 7.06 11.34 1.23
N MET A 170 7.33 10.03 1.16
CA MET A 170 8.35 9.50 0.25
C MET A 170 8.02 9.71 -1.23
N TYR A 171 6.74 9.59 -1.62
CA TYR A 171 6.32 9.90 -2.98
C TYR A 171 6.62 11.36 -3.33
N GLY A 172 6.33 12.29 -2.42
CA GLY A 172 6.70 13.70 -2.55
C GLY A 172 8.22 13.89 -2.66
N SER A 173 9.00 13.20 -1.85
CA SER A 173 10.47 13.35 -1.83
C SER A 173 11.12 12.83 -3.10
N VAL A 174 10.68 11.71 -3.67
CA VAL A 174 11.19 11.24 -4.97
C VAL A 174 10.70 12.10 -6.14
N LEU A 175 9.52 12.72 -6.05
CA LEU A 175 9.06 13.74 -7.00
C LEU A 175 9.94 14.99 -6.94
N TRP A 176 10.28 15.44 -5.73
CA TRP A 176 11.16 16.58 -5.49
C TRP A 176 12.54 16.36 -6.13
N LYS A 177 13.18 15.21 -5.84
CA LYS A 177 14.45 14.82 -6.49
C LYS A 177 14.35 14.69 -8.01
N SER A 178 13.17 14.31 -8.51
CA SER A 178 12.88 14.26 -9.95
C SER A 178 12.52 15.62 -10.57
N LYS A 179 12.64 16.73 -9.81
CA LYS A 179 12.31 18.11 -10.21
C LYS A 179 10.83 18.35 -10.49
N SER A 180 9.94 17.48 -10.04
CA SER A 180 8.48 17.64 -10.07
C SER A 180 7.99 18.38 -8.81
N VAL A 181 8.50 19.60 -8.61
CA VAL A 181 8.38 20.37 -7.35
C VAL A 181 6.93 20.60 -6.92
N ARG A 182 6.04 21.01 -7.84
CA ARG A 182 4.63 21.28 -7.51
C ARG A 182 3.93 20.02 -7.00
N ASP A 183 4.09 18.90 -7.72
CA ASP A 183 3.47 17.63 -7.36
C ASP A 183 4.06 17.06 -6.05
N ALA A 184 5.35 17.35 -5.79
CA ALA A 184 5.99 17.01 -4.52
C ALA A 184 5.35 17.76 -3.35
N GLN A 185 5.16 19.07 -3.49
CA GLN A 185 4.50 19.90 -2.47
C GLN A 185 3.06 19.50 -2.22
N GLU A 186 2.31 19.13 -3.27
CA GLU A 186 0.95 18.58 -3.13
C GLU A 186 0.96 17.29 -2.31
N SER A 187 1.87 16.36 -2.61
CA SER A 187 2.01 15.09 -1.88
C SER A 187 2.41 15.30 -0.41
N TRP A 188 3.35 16.22 -0.16
CA TRP A 188 3.76 16.63 1.18
C TRP A 188 2.62 17.28 1.96
N SER A 189 1.80 18.13 1.32
CA SER A 189 0.63 18.70 1.98
C SER A 189 -0.37 17.62 2.42
N THR A 190 -0.53 16.55 1.64
CA THR A 190 -1.37 15.42 2.04
C THR A 190 -0.77 14.66 3.22
N ALA A 191 0.52 14.36 3.20
CA ALA A 191 1.20 13.72 4.33
C ALA A 191 1.07 14.55 5.63
N GLU A 192 1.26 15.86 5.55
CA GLU A 192 1.10 16.76 6.70
C GLU A 192 -0.33 16.75 7.25
N GLN A 193 -1.35 16.78 6.38
CA GLN A 193 -2.74 16.72 6.81
C GLN A 193 -3.07 15.42 7.54
N LEU A 194 -2.59 14.28 7.02
CA LEU A 194 -2.77 12.97 7.65
C LEU A 194 -2.10 12.89 9.04
N LEU A 195 -0.89 13.46 9.18
CA LEU A 195 -0.20 13.52 10.47
C LEU A 195 -0.93 14.42 11.48
N ILE A 196 -1.47 15.56 11.04
CA ILE A 196 -2.27 16.45 11.89
C ILE A 196 -3.56 15.76 12.35
N GLU A 197 -4.23 15.03 11.45
CA GLU A 197 -5.54 14.44 11.72
C GLU A 197 -5.43 13.17 12.58
N PHE A 198 -4.49 12.29 12.26
CA PHE A 198 -4.41 10.95 12.85
C PHE A 198 -3.22 10.77 13.79
N SER A 199 -2.18 11.60 13.69
CA SER A 199 -0.93 11.47 14.45
C SER A 199 -0.35 10.04 14.36
N GLY A 200 -0.48 9.42 13.18
CA GLY A 200 -0.05 8.05 12.90
C GLY A 200 -0.90 6.92 13.52
N LYS A 201 -2.00 7.24 14.20
CA LYS A 201 -2.93 6.21 14.70
C LYS A 201 -3.54 5.42 13.54
N GLY A 202 -3.56 4.10 13.69
CA GLY A 202 -4.13 3.20 12.70
C GLY A 202 -3.14 2.69 11.65
N LEU A 203 -1.88 3.12 11.71
CA LEU A 203 -0.83 2.57 10.86
C LEU A 203 -0.47 1.15 11.30
N GLU A 204 -0.26 0.29 10.31
CA GLU A 204 0.43 -1.00 10.50
C GLU A 204 1.92 -0.76 10.76
N GLU A 205 2.61 -1.70 11.41
CA GLU A 205 4.05 -1.60 11.73
C GLU A 205 4.91 -1.27 10.49
N VAL A 206 4.60 -1.88 9.34
CA VAL A 206 5.31 -1.61 8.07
C VAL A 206 5.09 -0.19 7.55
N GLN A 207 3.96 0.44 7.88
CA GLN A 207 3.67 1.82 7.51
C GLN A 207 4.35 2.79 8.47
N GLU A 208 4.46 2.45 9.76
CA GLU A 208 5.31 3.18 10.71
C GLU A 208 6.78 3.12 10.29
N ASP A 209 7.28 1.95 9.88
CA ASP A 209 8.63 1.76 9.31
C ASP A 209 8.84 2.70 8.11
N LEU A 210 7.89 2.73 7.17
CA LEU A 210 7.93 3.60 6.00
C LEU A 210 7.91 5.07 6.40
N LEU A 211 7.05 5.47 7.33
CA LEU A 211 6.97 6.86 7.79
C LEU A 211 8.28 7.30 8.46
N LYS A 212 8.88 6.45 9.29
CA LYS A 212 10.18 6.71 9.91
C LYS A 212 11.25 6.94 8.84
N TYR A 213 11.37 6.02 7.89
CA TYR A 213 12.29 6.16 6.77
C TYR A 213 12.01 7.44 5.96
N ALA A 214 10.74 7.73 5.70
CA ALA A 214 10.30 8.91 4.95
C ALA A 214 10.73 10.23 5.59
N VAL A 215 10.53 10.34 6.91
CA VAL A 215 10.88 11.52 7.68
C VAL A 215 12.38 11.74 7.69
N ILE A 216 13.16 10.69 7.97
CA ILE A 216 14.63 10.76 7.99
C ILE A 216 15.15 11.20 6.61
N TYR A 217 14.78 10.47 5.56
CA TYR A 217 15.24 10.75 4.21
C TYR A 217 14.87 12.18 3.76
N THR A 218 13.62 12.59 4.00
CA THR A 218 13.14 13.91 3.59
C THR A 218 13.83 15.04 4.35
N ALA A 219 14.05 14.87 5.67
CA ALA A 219 14.73 15.85 6.49
C ALA A 219 16.20 16.03 6.05
N GLU A 220 16.93 14.93 5.90
CA GLU A 220 18.32 14.96 5.43
C GLU A 220 18.44 15.56 4.02
N MET A 221 17.54 15.17 3.12
CA MET A 221 17.47 15.73 1.76
C MET A 221 17.30 17.25 1.79
N LEU A 222 16.32 17.76 2.54
CA LEU A 222 16.05 19.20 2.64
C LEU A 222 17.20 19.95 3.32
N ALA A 223 17.82 19.37 4.35
CA ALA A 223 18.96 19.95 5.04
C ALA A 223 20.18 20.08 4.13
N ASN A 224 20.47 19.05 3.34
CA ASN A 224 21.52 19.07 2.33
C ASN A 224 21.30 20.13 1.24
N GLU A 225 20.04 20.52 1.02
CA GLU A 225 19.65 21.61 0.12
C GLU A 225 19.60 22.99 0.81
N GLY A 226 19.95 23.06 2.10
CA GLY A 226 19.98 24.28 2.91
C GLY A 226 18.64 24.67 3.53
N ASN A 227 17.60 23.84 3.38
CA ASN A 227 16.27 24.08 3.94
C ASN A 227 16.12 23.42 5.32
N LEU A 228 16.85 23.94 6.30
CA LEU A 228 16.86 23.43 7.67
C LEU A 228 15.50 23.58 8.38
N THR A 229 14.74 24.62 8.03
CA THR A 229 13.43 24.88 8.64
C THR A 229 12.45 23.75 8.31
N ASP A 230 12.30 23.41 7.03
CA ASP A 230 11.38 22.34 6.64
C ASP A 230 11.92 20.96 7.03
N ALA A 231 13.24 20.78 7.06
CA ALA A 231 13.84 19.55 7.57
C ALA A 231 13.44 19.28 9.03
N LYS A 232 13.53 20.28 9.91
CA LYS A 232 13.12 20.17 11.32
C LYS A 232 11.62 19.96 11.46
N LYS A 233 10.83 20.69 10.67
CA LYS A 233 9.37 20.57 10.64
C LYS A 233 8.91 19.12 10.45
N TRP A 234 9.51 18.38 9.51
CA TRP A 234 9.10 16.99 9.25
C TRP A 234 9.41 16.04 10.40
N ILE A 235 10.53 16.23 11.09
CA ILE A 235 10.85 15.44 12.27
C ILE A 235 9.87 15.74 13.39
N GLU A 236 9.68 17.03 13.70
CA GLU A 236 8.77 17.50 14.76
C GLU A 236 7.32 17.07 14.52
N ALA A 237 6.88 17.00 13.26
CA ALA A 237 5.54 16.53 12.89
C ALA A 237 5.27 15.06 13.25
N THR A 238 6.31 14.30 13.60
CA THR A 238 6.21 12.88 13.99
C THR A 238 6.71 12.60 15.40
N ASP A 239 6.88 13.63 16.24
CA ASP A 239 7.42 13.50 17.60
C ASP A 239 6.57 12.56 18.49
N ASP A 240 5.24 12.57 18.32
CA ASP A 240 4.33 11.67 19.03
C ASP A 240 4.61 10.18 18.77
N LEU A 241 5.17 9.83 17.59
CA LEU A 241 5.57 8.47 17.23
C LEU A 241 7.05 8.20 17.52
N PHE A 242 7.92 9.13 17.11
CA PHE A 242 9.37 8.89 17.00
C PHE A 242 10.23 9.81 17.87
N GLY A 243 9.64 10.58 18.78
CA GLY A 243 10.37 11.51 19.67
C GLY A 243 11.44 10.84 20.53
N MET A 244 11.31 9.53 20.78
CA MET A 244 12.30 8.73 21.51
C MET A 244 13.11 7.78 20.61
N ASP A 245 12.84 7.74 19.29
CA ASP A 245 13.59 6.91 18.36
C ASP A 245 15.01 7.45 18.20
N ARG A 246 16.01 6.59 18.39
CA ARG A 246 17.42 7.01 18.45
C ARG A 246 17.93 7.57 17.14
N GLU A 247 17.43 7.05 16.03
CA GLU A 247 17.86 7.41 14.67
C GLU A 247 17.25 8.76 14.28
N VAL A 248 15.94 8.92 14.47
CA VAL A 248 15.25 10.20 14.24
C VAL A 248 15.87 11.30 15.09
N GLN A 249 16.14 11.04 16.37
CA GLN A 249 16.80 11.99 17.25
C GLN A 249 18.25 12.29 16.87
N ALA A 250 18.96 11.34 16.23
CA ALA A 250 20.31 11.59 15.73
C ALA A 250 20.29 12.55 14.53
N VAL A 251 19.35 12.35 13.60
CA VAL A 251 19.14 13.26 12.47
C VAL A 251 18.79 14.65 12.99
N LEU A 252 17.82 14.78 13.90
CA LEU A 252 17.41 16.08 14.46
C LEU A 252 18.59 16.86 15.06
N ARG A 253 19.50 16.19 15.76
CA ARG A 253 20.72 16.82 16.33
C ARG A 253 21.73 17.26 15.27
N SER A 254 21.68 16.68 14.08
CA SER A 254 22.57 17.04 12.96
C SER A 254 22.06 18.22 12.13
N LEU A 255 20.78 18.59 12.28
CA LEU A 255 20.11 19.72 11.60
C LEU A 255 20.34 21.07 12.31
#